data_AF-A0A960P5D1-F1
#
_entry.id   AF-A0A960P5D1-F1
#
_cell.length_a   1.000
_cell.length_b   1.000
_cell.length_c   1.000
_cell.angle_alpha   90.00
_cell.angle_beta   90.00
_cell.angle_gamma   90.00
#
_symmetry.space_group_name_H-M   'P 1'
#
loop_
_entity.id
_entity.type
_entity.pdbx_description
1 polymer ?
#
loop_
_entity_poly.entity_id
_entity_poly.type
_entity_poly.pdbx_seq_one_letter_code
_entity_poly.pdbx_strand_id
1 'polypeptide(L)' 'GDFDLGVTAARIHTMGADVVDSFYVEPPGGGLLVDEGLQAEIRRALLDELDPGTARQLT' A
#
# COMPACT_ATOMS: atom_id res chain seq x y z
N GLY A 1 -1.67 -9.36 -6.53
CA GLY A 1 -1.57 -9.12 -7.98
C GLY A 1 -0.41 -8.19 -8.24
N ASP A 2 0.18 -8.24 -9.43
CA ASP A 2 1.20 -7.25 -9.84
C ASP A 2 0.49 -6.08 -10.53
N PHE A 3 0.79 -4.85 -10.09
CA PHE A 3 0.12 -3.62 -10.53
C PHE A 3 1.07 -2.68 -11.30
N ASP A 4 2.33 -3.07 -11.48
CA ASP A 4 3.37 -2.25 -12.15
C ASP A 4 3.50 -0.83 -11.59
N LEU A 5 3.33 -0.70 -10.26
CA LEU A 5 3.43 0.57 -9.55
C LEU A 5 4.86 0.82 -9.09
N GLY A 6 5.38 2.01 -9.37
CA GLY A 6 6.65 2.48 -8.82
C GLY A 6 6.45 3.26 -7.53
N VAL A 7 7.26 2.99 -6.50
CA VAL A 7 7.31 3.83 -5.29
C VAL A 7 8.20 5.04 -5.55
N THR A 8 7.63 6.24 -5.46
CA THR A 8 8.37 7.49 -5.69
C THR A 8 8.88 8.11 -4.39
N ALA A 9 8.17 7.87 -3.29
CA ALA A 9 8.59 8.30 -1.96
C ALA A 9 8.01 7.38 -0.88
N ALA A 10 8.75 7.27 0.22
CA ALA A 10 8.27 6.65 1.45
C ALA A 10 8.46 7.62 2.61
N ARG A 11 7.46 7.68 3.49
CA ARG A 11 7.51 8.44 4.73
C ARG A 11 7.20 7.53 5.89
N ILE A 12 8.13 7.50 6.85
CA ILE A 12 8.02 6.71 8.07
C ILE A 12 7.79 7.68 9.21
N HIS A 13 6.70 7.49 9.95
CA HIS A 13 6.34 8.30 11.08
C HIS A 13 6.00 7.42 12.28
N THR A 14 6.32 7.90 13.48
CA THR A 14 5.88 7.27 14.72
C THR A 14 4.75 8.09 15.31
N MET A 15 3.60 7.45 15.59
CA MET A 15 2.44 8.07 16.22
C MET A 15 2.16 7.36 17.54
N GLY A 16 2.65 7.94 18.65
CA GLY A 16 2.58 7.29 19.95
C GLY A 16 3.48 6.05 20.00
N ALA A 17 2.89 4.88 20.25
CA ALA A 17 3.59 3.59 20.25
C ALA A 17 3.58 2.91 18.86
N ASP A 18 2.85 3.47 17.89
CA ASP A 18 2.65 2.87 16.58
C ASP A 18 3.63 3.45 15.55
N VAL A 19 4.07 2.61 14.61
CA VAL A 19 4.82 3.03 13.43
C VAL A 19 3.86 3.03 12.24
N VAL A 20 3.82 4.15 11.51
CA VAL A 20 3.00 4.35 10.33
C VAL A 20 3.91 4.65 9.15
N ASP A 21 3.88 3.75 8.17
CA ASP A 21 4.59 3.90 6.91
C ASP A 21 3.60 4.35 5.81
N SER A 22 3.98 5.39 5.07
CA SER A 22 3.22 5.92 3.93
C SER A 22 4.06 5.83 2.66
N PHE A 23 3.56 5.14 1.65
CA PHE A 23 4.20 5.01 0.36
C PHE A 23 3.41 5.79 -0.70
N TYR A 24 4.10 6.63 -1.45
CA TYR A 24 3.55 7.33 -2.61
C TYR A 24 3.94 6.54 -3.86
N VAL A 25 2.95 6.21 -4.67
CA VAL A 25 3.12 5.33 -5.84
C VAL A 25 2.58 5.99 -7.10
N GLU A 26 3.18 5.65 -8.23
CA GLU A 26 2.79 6.12 -9.55
C GLU A 26 2.64 4.95 -10.54
N PRO A 27 1.74 5.06 -11.53
CA PRO A 27 1.62 4.08 -12.60
C PRO A 27 2.79 4.17 -13.59
N PRO A 28 2.90 3.21 -14.52
CA PRO A 28 3.83 3.30 -15.63
C PRO A 28 3.56 4.57 -16.45
N GLY A 29 4.57 5.43 -16.59
CA GLY A 29 4.44 6.75 -17.21
C GLY A 29 4.30 7.91 -16.23
N GLY A 30 4.20 7.62 -14.93
CA GLY A 30 4.20 8.60 -13.85
C GLY A 30 2.87 9.30 -13.63
N GLY A 31 2.84 10.19 -12.64
CA GLY A 31 1.68 11.02 -12.34
C GLY A 31 0.60 10.33 -11.49
N LEU A 32 -0.59 10.94 -11.44
CA LEU A 32 -1.66 10.48 -10.56
C LEU A 32 -2.39 9.26 -11.13
N LEU A 33 -2.59 8.26 -10.28
CA LEU A 33 -3.50 7.17 -10.56
C LEU A 33 -4.96 7.68 -10.46
N VAL A 34 -5.60 7.97 -11.59
CA VAL A 34 -6.97 8.51 -11.64
C VAL A 34 -8.04 7.48 -12.02
N ASP A 35 -7.64 6.27 -12.42
CA ASP A 35 -8.57 5.19 -12.74
C ASP A 35 -9.17 4.60 -11.45
N GLU A 36 -10.46 4.88 -11.23
CA GLU A 36 -11.19 4.44 -10.03
C GLU A 36 -11.31 2.91 -9.93
N GLY A 37 -11.39 2.20 -11.05
CA GLY A 37 -11.47 0.73 -11.08
C GLY A 37 -10.16 0.12 -10.61
N LEU A 38 -9.03 0.61 -11.14
CA LEU A 38 -7.70 0.18 -10.73
C LEU A 38 -7.43 0.54 -9.26
N GLN A 39 -7.83 1.73 -8.80
CA GLN A 39 -7.75 2.10 -7.39
C GLN A 39 -8.52 1.13 -6.48
N ALA A 40 -9.71 0.70 -6.89
CA ALA A 40 -10.52 -0.25 -6.12
C ALA A 40 -9.84 -1.63 -6.05
N GLU A 41 -9.24 -2.09 -7.16
CA GLU A 41 -8.50 -3.35 -7.21
C GLU A 41 -7.25 -3.34 -6.32
N ILE A 42 -6.46 -2.26 -6.39
CA ILE A 42 -5.28 -2.06 -5.53
C ILE A 42 -5.70 -2.05 -4.06
N ARG A 43 -6.77 -1.30 -3.71
CA ARG A 43 -7.27 -1.24 -2.34
C ARG A 43 -7.66 -2.63 -1.83
N ARG A 44 -8.40 -3.41 -2.62
CA ARG A 44 -8.78 -4.77 -2.25
C ARG A 44 -7.54 -5.63 -2.01
N ALA A 45 -6.58 -5.62 -2.93
CA ALA A 45 -5.36 -6.42 -2.79
C ALA A 45 -4.52 -6.02 -1.56
N LEU A 46 -4.43 -4.72 -1.24
CA LEU A 46 -3.74 -4.24 -0.05
C LEU A 46 -4.45 -4.69 1.23
N LEU A 47 -5.79 -4.60 1.28
CA LEU A 47 -6.56 -5.05 2.44
C LEU A 47 -6.46 -6.57 2.64
N ASP A 48 -6.47 -7.34 1.55
CA ASP A 48 -6.29 -8.80 1.60
C ASP A 48 -4.91 -9.18 2.18
N GLU A 49 -3.84 -8.44 1.83
CA GLU A 49 -2.49 -8.67 2.36
C GLU A 49 -2.33 -8.22 3.82
N LEU A 50 -3.03 -7.14 4.19
CA LEU A 50 -2.94 -6.55 5.53
C LEU A 50 -3.87 -7.19 6.56
N ASP A 51 -4.79 -8.09 6.16
CA ASP A 51 -5.70 -8.76 7.09
C ASP A 51 -4.90 -9.64 8.08
N PRO A 52 -4.88 -9.29 9.38
CA PRO A 52 -3.96 -9.86 10.38
C PRO A 52 -4.24 -11.31 10.78
N GLY A 53 -5.11 -12.04 10.07
CA GLY A 53 -5.27 -13.50 10.23
C GLY A 53 -3.97 -14.30 10.05
N THR A 54 -2.93 -13.68 9.47
CA THR A 54 -1.65 -14.32 9.13
C THR A 54 -0.47 -13.87 10.04
N ALA A 55 -0.60 -12.74 10.76
CA ALA A 55 0.51 -12.16 11.54
C ALA A 55 0.65 -12.72 12.97
N ARG A 56 -0.27 -13.58 13.43
CA ARG A 56 -0.32 -14.05 14.83
C ARG A 56 0.46 -15.34 15.12
N GLN A 57 1.38 -15.74 14.24
CA GLN A 57 2.08 -17.01 14.36
C GLN A 57 3.60 -16.84 14.35
N LEU A 58 4.13 -15.90 15.13
CA LEU A 58 5.52 -15.93 15.58
C LEU A 58 5.56 -15.42 17.04
N THR A 59 5.16 -16.28 17.97
CA THR A 59 5.51 -16.17 19.40
C THR A 59 6.25 -17.42 19.80
#